data_AF-A0A8S9X4K3-F1
#
_entry.id   AF-A0A8S9X4K3-F1
#
_cell.length_a   1.000
_cell.length_b   1.000
_cell.length_c   1.000
_cell.angle_alpha   90.00
_cell.angle_beta   90.00
_cell.angle_gamma   90.00
#
_symmetry.space_group_name_H-M   'P 1'
#
loop_
_entity.id
_entity.type
_entity.pdbx_description
1 polymer ?
#
loop_
_entity_poly.entity_id
_entity_poly.type
_entity_poly.pdbx_seq_one_letter_code
_entity_poly.pdbx_strand_id
1 'polypeptide(L)'
;MIRVVNTEYIDLLRFKVDRTQRHAQVVNLAIALNKTYGMQILLLLTIYSLLILLSSHYVVVGIFAFRGKTGLLVINTVLHSFTLIYAWIQVILIISNCEMCQRSVDAFYRELFRLMRESKTLCSNKKLCLYVSMRKTVNFTACGFFNLGYPLITSIIAAATTYLVILVQFSIPKT
;
A
#
# COMPACT_ATOMS: atom_id res chain seq x y z
N MET A 1 -11.53 -51.51 4.01
CA MET A 1 -10.51 -50.62 3.44
C MET A 1 -11.09 -49.42 2.67
N ILE A 2 -12.15 -49.59 1.86
CA ILE A 2 -12.76 -48.52 1.03
C ILE A 2 -13.41 -47.38 1.86
N ARG A 3 -13.91 -47.65 3.06
CA ARG A 3 -14.56 -46.64 3.93
C ARG A 3 -13.58 -45.62 4.54
N VAL A 4 -12.32 -46.00 4.77
CA VAL A 4 -11.32 -45.16 5.45
C VAL A 4 -10.76 -44.09 4.50
N VAL A 5 -10.54 -44.46 3.23
CA VAL A 5 -10.09 -43.53 2.16
C VAL A 5 -11.11 -42.41 1.92
N ASN A 6 -12.41 -42.69 2.08
CA ASN A 6 -13.45 -41.69 1.87
C ASN A 6 -13.53 -40.66 3.02
N THR A 7 -13.21 -41.06 4.26
CA THR A 7 -13.22 -40.14 5.41
C THR A 7 -12.05 -39.16 5.35
N GLU A 8 -10.84 -39.67 5.11
CA GLU A 8 -9.62 -38.84 4.98
C GLU A 8 -9.74 -37.84 3.81
N TYR A 9 -10.40 -38.27 2.74
CA TYR A 9 -10.69 -37.45 1.57
C TYR A 9 -11.73 -36.34 1.83
N ILE A 10 -12.80 -36.63 2.58
CA ILE A 10 -13.78 -35.64 3.01
C ILE A 10 -13.16 -34.61 3.96
N ASP A 11 -12.27 -35.05 4.84
CA ASP A 11 -11.58 -34.16 5.78
C ASP A 11 -10.59 -33.23 5.06
N LEU A 12 -9.85 -33.74 4.06
CA LEU A 12 -9.00 -32.91 3.20
C LEU A 12 -9.80 -31.84 2.43
N LEU A 13 -10.97 -32.22 1.90
CA LEU A 13 -11.87 -31.29 1.21
C LEU A 13 -12.44 -30.23 2.17
N ARG A 14 -12.89 -30.64 3.35
CA ARG A 14 -13.39 -29.72 4.39
C ARG A 14 -12.32 -28.72 4.82
N PHE A 15 -11.10 -29.19 5.02
CA PHE A 15 -9.96 -28.36 5.38
C PHE A 15 -9.63 -27.31 4.32
N LYS A 16 -9.67 -27.69 3.03
CA LYS A 16 -9.43 -26.75 1.92
C LYS A 16 -10.56 -25.72 1.75
N VAL A 17 -11.81 -26.14 1.97
CA VAL A 17 -12.98 -25.25 1.95
C VAL A 17 -12.93 -24.25 3.11
N ASP A 18 -12.55 -24.68 4.31
CA ASP A 18 -12.41 -23.82 5.48
C ASP A 18 -11.35 -22.71 5.27
N ARG A 19 -10.18 -23.07 4.71
CA ARG A 19 -9.15 -22.09 4.35
C ARG A 19 -9.66 -21.02 3.37
N THR A 20 -10.49 -21.44 2.40
CA THR A 20 -11.10 -20.52 1.43
C THR A 20 -12.07 -19.56 2.10
N GLN A 21 -12.86 -20.05 3.06
CA GLN A 21 -13.80 -19.23 3.82
C GLN A 21 -13.07 -18.20 4.70
N ARG A 22 -12.00 -18.61 5.39
CA ARG A 22 -11.13 -17.70 6.15
C ARG A 22 -10.51 -16.62 5.25
N HIS A 23 -9.99 -17.01 4.08
CA HIS A 23 -9.47 -16.05 3.10
C HIS A 23 -10.56 -15.07 2.64
N ALA A 24 -11.78 -15.55 2.38
CA ALA A 24 -12.91 -14.69 2.04
C ALA A 24 -13.23 -13.65 3.12
N GLN A 25 -13.17 -14.03 4.40
CA GLN A 25 -13.38 -13.12 5.52
C GLN A 25 -12.30 -12.04 5.58
N VAL A 26 -11.01 -12.42 5.44
CA VAL A 26 -9.88 -11.46 5.42
C VAL A 26 -9.99 -10.48 4.25
N VAL A 27 -10.32 -10.98 3.06
CA VAL A 27 -10.54 -10.13 1.87
C VAL A 27 -11.70 -9.16 2.09
N ASN A 28 -12.83 -9.63 2.64
CA ASN A 28 -13.97 -8.76 2.93
C ASN A 28 -13.62 -7.70 3.99
N LEU A 29 -12.83 -8.07 5.01
CA LEU A 29 -12.33 -7.13 6.01
C LEU A 29 -11.42 -6.08 5.37
N ALA A 30 -10.49 -6.48 4.50
CA ALA A 30 -9.62 -5.55 3.79
C ALA A 30 -10.41 -4.56 2.93
N ILE A 31 -11.44 -5.03 2.22
CA ILE A 31 -12.35 -4.18 1.44
C ILE A 31 -13.13 -3.21 2.35
N ALA A 32 -13.66 -3.70 3.48
CA ALA A 32 -14.36 -2.88 4.45
C ALA A 32 -13.45 -1.80 5.06
N LEU A 33 -12.22 -2.16 5.43
CA LEU A 33 -11.21 -1.23 5.93
C LEU A 33 -10.90 -0.15 4.89
N ASN A 34 -10.66 -0.52 3.64
CA ASN A 34 -10.40 0.47 2.58
C ASN A 34 -11.60 1.41 2.37
N LYS A 35 -12.84 0.90 2.47
CA LYS A 35 -14.05 1.72 2.37
C LYS A 35 -14.21 2.68 3.56
N THR A 36 -13.95 2.21 4.77
CA THR A 36 -14.11 3.00 6.00
C THR A 36 -13.01 4.04 6.18
N TYR A 37 -11.76 3.67 5.88
CA TYR A 37 -10.58 4.51 6.08
C TYR A 37 -10.11 5.22 4.81
N GLY A 38 -10.80 5.06 3.68
CA GLY A 38 -10.36 5.64 2.40
C GLY A 38 -10.21 7.16 2.45
N MET A 39 -11.12 7.87 3.14
CA MET A 39 -11.03 9.31 3.33
C MET A 39 -9.89 9.71 4.27
N GLN A 40 -9.69 8.95 5.35
CA GLN A 40 -8.61 9.17 6.31
C GLN A 40 -7.26 8.95 5.64
N ILE A 41 -7.12 7.90 4.83
CA ILE A 41 -5.90 7.63 4.05
C ILE A 41 -5.65 8.77 3.05
N LEU A 42 -6.69 9.25 2.36
CA LEU A 42 -6.58 10.41 1.47
C LEU A 42 -6.00 11.63 2.21
N LEU A 43 -6.62 12.02 3.33
CA LEU A 43 -6.19 13.16 4.13
C LEU A 43 -4.77 12.98 4.68
N LEU A 44 -4.43 11.80 5.20
CA LEU A 44 -3.08 11.52 5.70
C LEU A 44 -2.03 11.61 4.59
N LEU A 45 -2.29 11.03 3.42
CA LEU A 45 -1.35 11.09 2.29
C LEU A 45 -1.18 12.51 1.77
N THR A 46 -2.25 13.32 1.76
CA THR A 46 -2.15 14.76 1.44
C THR A 46 -1.35 15.51 2.49
N ILE A 47 -1.55 15.25 3.78
CA ILE A 47 -0.78 15.89 4.85
C ILE A 47 0.72 15.52 4.73
N TYR A 48 1.04 14.24 4.56
CA TYR A 48 2.43 13.81 4.44
C TYR A 48 3.09 14.31 3.16
N SER A 49 2.39 14.38 2.03
CA SER A 49 2.96 14.93 0.79
C SER A 49 3.28 16.43 0.92
N LEU A 50 2.43 17.20 1.61
CA LEU A 50 2.71 18.60 1.94
C LEU A 50 3.88 18.74 2.91
N LEU A 51 3.97 17.89 3.95
CA LEU A 51 5.10 17.88 4.89
C LEU A 51 6.43 17.54 4.21
N ILE A 52 6.42 16.61 3.25
CA ILE A 52 7.59 16.28 2.42
C ILE A 52 8.03 17.50 1.62
N LEU A 53 7.10 18.18 0.93
CA LEU A 53 7.39 19.36 0.12
C LEU A 53 7.94 20.52 0.97
N LEU A 54 7.30 20.84 2.10
CA LEU A 54 7.74 21.92 2.98
C LEU A 54 9.08 21.61 3.63
N SER A 55 9.23 20.42 4.22
CA SER A 55 10.47 20.03 4.91
C SER A 55 11.64 19.97 3.93
N SER A 56 11.44 19.45 2.72
CA SER A 56 12.49 19.44 1.69
C SER A 56 12.91 20.86 1.26
N HIS A 57 11.97 21.81 1.16
CA HIS A 57 12.30 23.21 0.90
C HIS A 57 13.18 23.81 2.00
N TYR A 58 12.81 23.65 3.28
CA TYR A 58 13.60 24.15 4.40
C TYR A 58 14.99 23.50 4.50
N VAL A 59 15.10 22.20 4.19
CA VAL A 59 16.40 21.52 4.12
C VAL A 59 17.27 22.10 3.02
N VAL A 60 16.71 22.35 1.83
CA VAL A 60 17.46 22.92 0.70
C VAL A 60 17.95 24.33 1.03
N VAL A 61 17.07 25.23 1.50
CA VAL A 61 17.46 26.57 1.97
C VAL A 61 18.48 26.47 3.10
N GLY A 62 18.30 25.50 3.99
CA GLY A 62 19.23 25.13 5.05
C GLY A 62 20.65 24.83 4.54
N ILE A 63 20.77 24.09 3.46
CA ILE A 63 22.06 23.71 2.87
C ILE A 63 22.68 24.90 2.12
N PHE A 64 21.91 25.64 1.33
CA PHE A 64 22.45 26.75 0.54
C PHE A 64 22.85 27.96 1.39
N ALA A 65 22.09 28.27 2.44
CA ALA A 65 22.39 29.38 3.33
C ALA A 65 23.48 29.04 4.37
N PHE A 66 24.17 27.88 4.27
CA PHE A 66 25.03 27.34 5.33
C PHE A 66 26.23 28.22 5.69
N ARG A 67 26.69 29.08 4.77
CA ARG A 67 27.80 30.01 5.03
C ARG A 67 27.34 31.17 5.93
N GLY A 68 27.85 31.23 7.17
CA GLY A 68 27.66 32.36 8.11
C GLY A 68 26.50 32.22 9.10
N LYS A 69 26.04 30.99 9.40
CA LYS A 69 24.79 30.77 10.14
C LYS A 69 24.84 30.97 11.65
N THR A 70 23.72 31.46 12.20
CA THR A 70 23.29 31.33 13.59
C THR A 70 22.89 29.89 13.93
N GLY A 71 23.11 29.46 15.17
CA GLY A 71 22.77 28.10 15.64
C GLY A 71 21.29 27.72 15.43
N LEU A 72 20.38 28.70 15.44
CA LEU A 72 18.95 28.50 15.19
C LEU A 72 18.67 27.94 13.78
N LEU A 73 19.37 28.41 12.74
CA LEU A 73 19.19 27.92 11.38
C LEU A 73 19.68 26.48 11.21
N VAL A 74 20.73 26.09 11.93
CA VAL A 74 21.24 24.72 11.94
C VAL A 74 20.23 23.80 12.62
N ILE A 75 19.73 24.17 13.80
CA ILE A 75 18.71 23.41 14.53
C ILE A 75 17.45 23.23 13.67
N ASN A 76 16.96 24.30 13.03
CA ASN A 76 15.78 24.22 12.17
C ASN A 76 15.98 23.25 11.00
N THR A 77 17.16 23.30 10.34
CA THR A 77 17.50 22.40 9.23
C THR A 77 17.50 20.94 9.69
N VAL A 78 18.05 20.66 10.88
CA VAL A 78 18.10 19.31 11.46
C VAL A 78 16.69 18.80 11.77
N LEU A 79 15.84 19.62 12.41
CA LEU A 79 14.46 19.26 12.71
C LEU A 79 13.67 18.92 11.45
N HIS A 80 13.74 19.76 10.42
CA HIS A 80 13.08 19.47 9.14
C HIS A 80 13.65 18.23 8.43
N SER A 81 14.93 17.92 8.59
CA SER A 81 15.51 16.67 8.07
C SER A 81 14.88 15.45 8.74
N PHE A 82 14.70 15.48 10.07
CA PHE A 82 14.02 14.41 10.80
C PHE A 82 12.54 14.28 10.38
N THR A 83 11.82 15.41 10.26
CA THR A 83 10.43 15.41 9.80
C THR A 83 10.29 14.83 8.39
N LEU A 84 11.22 15.15 7.49
CA LEU A 84 11.24 14.64 6.12
C LEU A 84 11.39 13.12 6.09
N ILE A 85 12.36 12.57 6.85
CA ILE A 85 12.58 11.13 6.94
C ILE A 85 11.35 10.44 7.53
N TYR A 86 10.79 10.97 8.61
CA TYR A 86 9.58 10.43 9.24
C TYR A 86 8.40 10.40 8.27
N ALA A 87 8.15 11.49 7.52
CA ALA A 87 7.05 11.57 6.57
C ALA A 87 7.20 10.53 5.44
N TRP A 88 8.42 10.33 4.91
CA TRP A 88 8.68 9.28 3.92
C TRP A 88 8.42 7.88 4.45
N ILE A 89 8.85 7.58 5.68
CA ILE A 89 8.60 6.29 6.33
C ILE A 89 7.09 6.03 6.41
N GLN A 90 6.29 7.01 6.83
CA GLN A 90 4.83 6.84 6.92
C GLN A 90 4.18 6.54 5.57
N VAL A 91 4.55 7.29 4.52
CA VAL A 91 4.03 7.07 3.16
C VAL A 91 4.41 5.68 2.65
N ILE A 92 5.67 5.27 2.81
CA ILE A 92 6.14 3.94 2.40
C ILE A 92 5.42 2.84 3.17
N LEU A 93 5.23 2.98 4.48
CA LEU A 93 4.52 1.99 5.29
C LEU A 93 3.07 1.82 4.84
N ILE A 94 2.33 2.90 4.61
CA ILE A 94 0.93 2.83 4.15
C ILE A 94 0.86 2.11 2.80
N ILE A 95 1.66 2.56 1.82
CA ILE A 95 1.61 2.02 0.46
C ILE A 95 2.10 0.57 0.40
N SER A 96 3.18 0.24 1.11
CA SER A 96 3.75 -1.12 1.10
C SER A 96 2.80 -2.14 1.73
N ASN A 97 2.09 -1.77 2.80
CA ASN A 97 1.09 -2.65 3.42
C ASN A 97 -0.09 -2.91 2.48
N CYS A 98 -0.61 -1.88 1.81
CA CYS A 98 -1.68 -2.03 0.81
C CYS A 98 -1.24 -2.94 -0.35
N GLU A 99 -0.05 -2.68 -0.91
CA GLU A 99 0.52 -3.46 -2.01
C GLU A 99 0.78 -4.91 -1.60
N MET A 100 1.37 -5.15 -0.43
CA MET A 100 1.64 -6.51 0.08
C MET A 100 0.34 -7.28 0.30
N CYS A 101 -0.69 -6.64 0.83
CA CYS A 101 -2.01 -7.24 1.00
C CYS A 101 -2.61 -7.63 -0.36
N GLN A 102 -2.61 -6.70 -1.33
CA GLN A 102 -3.11 -6.96 -2.68
C GLN A 102 -2.36 -8.11 -3.36
N ARG A 103 -1.02 -8.12 -3.28
CA ARG A 103 -0.18 -9.19 -3.82
C ARG A 103 -0.47 -10.55 -3.18
N SER A 104 -0.70 -10.57 -1.87
CA SER A 104 -1.01 -11.80 -1.12
C SER A 104 -2.36 -12.38 -1.53
N VAL A 105 -3.37 -11.53 -1.71
CA VAL A 105 -4.69 -11.94 -2.23
C VAL A 105 -4.57 -12.49 -3.65
N ASP A 106 -3.83 -11.80 -4.53
CA ASP A 106 -3.62 -12.26 -5.90
C ASP A 106 -2.82 -13.57 -5.96
N ALA A 107 -1.81 -13.75 -5.11
CA ALA A 107 -1.06 -14.98 -5.00
C ALA A 107 -1.94 -16.15 -4.55
N PHE A 108 -2.83 -15.93 -3.58
CA PHE A 108 -3.79 -16.94 -3.15
C PHE A 108 -4.74 -17.34 -4.28
N TYR A 109 -5.33 -16.38 -5.01
CA TYR A 109 -6.22 -16.71 -6.12
C TYR A 109 -5.50 -17.43 -7.25
N ARG A 110 -4.24 -17.08 -7.57
CA ARG A 110 -3.43 -17.81 -8.56
C ARG A 110 -3.23 -19.27 -8.14
N GLU A 111 -2.87 -19.50 -6.88
CA GLU A 111 -2.64 -20.84 -6.36
C GLU A 111 -3.93 -21.66 -6.27
N LEU A 112 -5.02 -21.03 -5.83
CA LEU A 112 -6.34 -21.68 -5.78
C LEU A 112 -6.81 -22.07 -7.18
N PHE A 113 -6.61 -21.21 -8.18
CA PHE A 113 -6.94 -21.51 -9.57
C PHE A 113 -6.10 -22.67 -10.13
N ARG A 114 -4.80 -22.71 -9.82
CA ARG A 114 -3.90 -23.81 -10.18
C ARG A 114 -4.38 -25.15 -9.61
N LEU A 115 -4.68 -25.19 -8.31
CA LEU A 115 -5.18 -26.38 -7.62
C LEU A 115 -6.53 -26.86 -8.18
N MET A 116 -7.41 -25.93 -8.55
CA MET A 116 -8.69 -26.27 -9.17
C MET A 116 -8.54 -26.87 -10.57
N ARG A 117 -7.57 -26.40 -11.36
CA ARG A 117 -7.27 -26.95 -12.68
C ARG A 117 -6.69 -28.36 -12.59
N GLU A 118 -5.82 -28.61 -11.62
CA GLU A 118 -5.15 -29.91 -11.44
C GLU A 118 -6.06 -30.97 -10.81
N SER A 119 -7.05 -30.57 -10.01
CA SER A 119 -7.94 -31.48 -9.31
C SER A 119 -9.38 -31.43 -9.84
N LYS A 120 -9.77 -32.45 -10.63
CA LYS A 120 -11.15 -32.62 -11.11
C LYS A 120 -12.19 -32.58 -9.99
N THR A 121 -11.82 -33.00 -8.79
CA THR A 121 -12.74 -33.11 -7.67
C THR A 121 -12.95 -31.81 -6.91
N LEU A 122 -11.94 -30.94 -6.83
CA LEU A 122 -12.11 -29.56 -6.39
C LEU A 122 -12.96 -28.76 -7.39
N CYS A 123 -12.79 -29.03 -8.70
CA CYS A 123 -13.59 -28.43 -9.76
C CYS A 123 -15.09 -28.79 -9.66
N SER A 124 -15.40 -30.03 -9.24
CA SER A 124 -16.78 -30.47 -8.99
C SER A 124 -17.46 -29.76 -7.79
N ASN A 125 -16.71 -29.07 -6.93
CA ASN A 125 -17.29 -28.33 -5.82
C ASN A 125 -17.86 -26.98 -6.29
N LYS A 126 -19.19 -26.93 -6.48
CA LYS A 126 -19.90 -25.72 -6.93
C LYS A 126 -19.61 -24.48 -6.09
N LYS A 127 -19.46 -24.58 -4.76
CA LYS A 127 -19.15 -23.43 -3.88
C LYS A 127 -17.76 -22.87 -4.16
N LEU A 128 -16.78 -23.75 -4.36
CA LEU A 128 -15.40 -23.36 -4.64
C LEU A 128 -15.27 -22.77 -6.04
N CYS A 129 -15.90 -23.39 -7.03
CA CYS A 129 -15.97 -22.89 -8.40
C CYS A 129 -16.60 -21.49 -8.44
N LEU A 130 -17.74 -21.31 -7.76
CA LEU A 130 -18.39 -20.00 -7.63
C LEU A 130 -17.50 -18.97 -6.92
N TYR A 131 -16.77 -19.36 -5.88
CA TYR A 131 -15.84 -18.46 -5.18
C TYR A 131 -14.69 -17.98 -6.09
N VAL A 132 -14.09 -18.90 -6.87
CA VAL A 132 -13.02 -18.57 -7.81
C VAL A 132 -13.56 -17.75 -8.99
N SER A 133 -14.75 -18.06 -9.50
CA SER A 133 -15.41 -17.25 -10.53
C SER A 133 -15.75 -15.84 -10.04
N MET A 134 -16.12 -15.68 -8.76
CA MET A 134 -16.36 -14.39 -8.12
C MET A 134 -15.10 -13.76 -7.54
N ARG A 135 -13.91 -14.02 -8.12
CA ARG A 135 -12.63 -13.46 -7.67
C ARG A 135 -12.80 -11.99 -7.31
N LYS A 136 -12.64 -11.67 -6.02
CA LYS A 136 -12.64 -10.30 -5.55
C LYS A 136 -11.24 -9.72 -5.75
N THR A 137 -11.12 -8.73 -6.63
CA THR A 137 -9.92 -7.91 -6.71
C THR A 137 -9.95 -6.89 -5.57
N VAL A 138 -8.92 -6.92 -4.72
CA VAL A 138 -8.75 -5.91 -3.67
C VAL A 138 -7.90 -4.79 -4.27
N ASN A 139 -8.57 -3.75 -4.74
CA ASN A 139 -7.90 -2.52 -5.18
C ASN A 139 -7.99 -1.51 -4.03
N PHE A 140 -6.86 -1.26 -3.38
CA PHE A 140 -6.78 -0.24 -2.35
C PHE A 140 -6.76 1.14 -3.00
N THR A 141 -7.65 2.02 -2.54
CA THR A 141 -7.82 3.36 -3.10
C THR A 141 -8.05 4.38 -2.00
N ALA A 142 -7.51 5.58 -2.18
CA ALA A 142 -7.78 6.69 -1.28
C ALA A 142 -9.13 7.33 -1.66
N CYS A 143 -10.22 6.85 -1.06
CA CYS A 143 -11.59 7.35 -1.30
C CYS A 143 -12.01 7.36 -2.80
N GLY A 144 -11.41 6.49 -3.62
CA GLY A 144 -11.64 6.45 -5.08
C GLY A 144 -10.89 7.50 -5.91
N PHE A 145 -10.07 8.38 -5.32
CA PHE A 145 -9.30 9.38 -6.06
C PHE A 145 -8.10 8.77 -6.80
N PHE A 146 -7.33 7.93 -6.12
CA PHE A 146 -6.15 7.26 -6.68
C PHE A 146 -5.89 5.91 -6.02
N ASN A 147 -5.18 5.04 -6.73
CA ASN A 147 -4.77 3.72 -6.24
C ASN A 147 -3.58 3.82 -5.29
N LEU A 148 -3.61 3.03 -4.21
CA LEU A 148 -2.54 2.94 -3.22
C LEU A 148 -1.49 1.93 -3.68
N GLY A 149 -0.53 2.38 -4.48
CA GLY A 149 0.58 1.57 -4.98
C GLY A 149 1.84 2.38 -5.23
N TYR A 150 2.93 1.72 -5.64
CA TYR A 150 4.21 2.37 -5.92
C TYR A 150 4.16 3.57 -6.91
N PRO A 151 3.28 3.60 -7.93
CA PRO A 151 3.13 4.78 -8.79
C PRO A 151 2.75 6.07 -8.03
N LEU A 152 2.12 5.96 -6.87
CA LEU A 152 1.83 7.11 -6.02
C LEU A 152 3.11 7.70 -5.42
N ILE A 153 4.05 6.86 -4.98
CA ILE A 153 5.35 7.30 -4.46
C ILE A 153 6.10 8.08 -5.53
N THR A 154 6.18 7.54 -6.74
CA THR A 154 6.85 8.22 -7.86
C THR A 154 6.17 9.54 -8.22
N SER A 155 4.84 9.62 -8.09
CA SER A 155 4.08 10.85 -8.31
C SER A 155 4.38 11.92 -7.24
N ILE A 156 4.47 11.53 -5.96
CA ILE A 156 4.84 12.44 -4.87
C ILE A 156 6.28 12.95 -5.07
N ILE A 157 7.22 12.07 -5.43
CA ILE A 157 8.61 12.46 -5.72
C ILE A 157 8.64 13.46 -6.88
N ALA A 158 7.99 13.14 -8.00
CA ALA A 158 7.95 14.01 -9.17
C ALA A 158 7.39 15.39 -8.84
N ALA A 159 6.23 15.45 -8.16
CA ALA A 159 5.62 16.70 -7.75
C ALA A 159 6.54 17.50 -6.81
N ALA A 160 7.09 16.86 -5.77
CA ALA A 160 8.00 17.51 -4.83
C ALA A 160 9.23 18.07 -5.54
N THR A 161 9.87 17.30 -6.42
CA THR A 161 11.01 17.77 -7.22
C THR A 161 10.64 18.95 -8.11
N THR A 162 9.52 18.91 -8.83
CA THR A 162 9.07 20.03 -9.67
C THR A 162 8.87 21.30 -8.85
N TYR A 163 8.18 21.20 -7.71
CA TYR A 163 7.96 22.35 -6.84
C TYR A 163 9.24 22.85 -6.20
N LEU A 164 10.16 21.97 -5.78
CA LEU A 164 11.45 22.36 -5.23
C LEU A 164 12.28 23.15 -6.23
N VAL A 165 12.36 22.68 -7.49
CA VAL A 165 13.07 23.40 -8.55
C VAL A 165 12.51 24.81 -8.72
N ILE A 166 11.17 24.95 -8.77
CA ILE A 166 10.49 26.25 -8.83
C ILE A 166 10.86 27.12 -7.62
N LEU A 167 10.68 26.60 -6.41
CA LEU A 167 10.95 27.35 -5.18
C LEU A 167 12.40 27.81 -5.09
N VAL A 168 13.36 26.97 -5.44
CA VAL A 168 14.80 27.31 -5.43
C VAL A 168 15.10 28.41 -6.44
N GLN A 169 14.58 28.31 -7.67
CA GLN A 169 14.78 29.32 -8.71
C GLN A 169 14.25 30.70 -8.31
N PHE A 170 13.16 30.77 -7.55
CA PHE A 170 12.60 32.03 -7.05
C PHE A 170 13.18 32.49 -5.71
N SER A 171 13.80 31.59 -4.94
CA SER A 171 14.36 31.91 -3.61
C SER A 171 15.82 32.38 -3.66
N ILE A 172 16.57 32.04 -4.70
CA ILE A 172 17.97 32.45 -4.86
C ILE A 172 18.00 33.73 -5.71
N PRO A 173 18.42 34.88 -5.15
CA PRO A 173 18.61 36.09 -5.95
C PRO A 173 19.61 35.82 -7.07
N LYS A 174 19.23 36.14 -8.31
CA LYS A 174 20.18 36.10 -9.44
C LYS A 174 21.18 37.24 -9.23
N THR A 175 22.33 36.93 -8.66
CA THR A 175 23.52 37.78 -8.69
C THR A 175 24.04 37.89 -10.11
#